data_AF-A0A948ZKG0-F1
#
_entry.id   AF-A0A948ZKG0-F1
#
_cell.length_a   1.000
_cell.length_b   1.000
_cell.length_c   1.000
_cell.angle_alpha   90.00
_cell.angle_beta   90.00
_cell.angle_gamma   90.00
#
_symmetry.space_group_name_H-M   'P 1'
#
loop_
_entity.id
_entity.type
_entity.pdbx_description
1 polymer ?
#
loop_
_entity_poly.entity_id
_entity_poly.type
_entity_poly.pdbx_seq_one_letter_code
_entity_poly.pdbx_strand_id
1 'polypeptide(L)' 'MQINHSLRPADLSPKLSRLWDLSGAKILEIEKNLDPAAGAPVYTVQGKYTARGWTEWTQGFQFGSALLQF' A
#
# COMPACT_ATOMS: atom_id res chain seq x y z
N MET A 1 -13.95 -0.02 -25.73
CA MET A 1 -13.75 0.68 -24.44
C MET A 1 -14.95 1.62 -24.24
N GLN A 2 -15.71 1.47 -23.16
CA GLN A 2 -16.82 2.38 -22.83
C GLN A 2 -16.33 3.37 -21.77
N ILE A 3 -16.29 4.66 -22.10
CA ILE A 3 -15.85 5.73 -21.20
C ILE A 3 -17.09 6.38 -20.59
N ASN A 4 -17.16 6.47 -19.27
CA ASN A 4 -18.20 7.23 -18.60
C ASN A 4 -17.81 8.73 -18.52
N HIS A 5 -18.34 9.53 -19.43
CA HIS A 5 -18.09 10.98 -19.47
C HIS A 5 -18.83 11.79 -18.39
N SER A 6 -19.76 11.18 -17.64
CA SER A 6 -20.45 11.86 -16.54
C SER A 6 -19.79 11.69 -15.17
N LEU A 7 -18.71 10.89 -15.09
CA LEU A 7 -17.96 10.68 -13.85
C LEU A 7 -17.26 11.98 -13.43
N ARG A 8 -17.47 12.39 -12.19
CA ARG A 8 -16.82 13.56 -11.58
C ARG A 8 -15.90 13.11 -10.44
N PRO A 9 -14.88 13.90 -10.08
CA PRO A 9 -13.99 13.58 -8.95
C PRO A 9 -14.73 13.32 -7.63
N ALA A 10 -15.81 14.06 -7.35
CA ALA A 10 -16.62 13.90 -6.14
C ALA A 10 -17.30 12.52 -6.04
N ASP A 11 -17.59 11.88 -7.17
CA ASP A 11 -18.20 10.55 -7.18
C ASP A 11 -17.23 9.46 -6.68
N LEU A 12 -15.93 9.78 -6.59
CA LEU A 12 -14.89 8.91 -6.04
C LEU A 12 -14.67 9.09 -4.54
N SER A 13 -15.20 10.15 -3.92
CA SER A 13 -14.94 10.48 -2.51
C SER A 13 -15.19 9.31 -1.54
N PRO A 14 -16.30 8.55 -1.63
CA PRO A 14 -16.50 7.39 -0.74
C PRO A 14 -15.45 6.30 -0.94
N LYS A 15 -15.03 6.06 -2.19
CA LYS A 15 -14.01 5.06 -2.52
C LYS A 15 -12.63 5.51 -2.04
N LEU A 16 -12.31 6.81 -2.16
CA LEU A 16 -11.06 7.38 -1.68
C LEU A 16 -10.99 7.31 -0.14
N SER A 17 -12.06 7.64 0.58
CA SER A 17 -12.12 7.47 2.04
C SER A 17 -11.80 6.02 2.42
N ARG A 18 -12.47 5.05 1.77
CA ARG A 18 -12.23 3.63 2.03
C ARG A 18 -10.79 3.21 1.68
N LEU A 19 -10.22 3.75 0.61
CA LEU A 19 -8.84 3.49 0.23
C LEU A 19 -7.87 3.94 1.32
N TRP A 20 -8.06 5.16 1.84
CA TRP A 20 -7.19 5.71 2.88
C TRP A 20 -7.32 4.98 4.22
N ASP A 21 -8.54 4.57 4.59
CA ASP A 21 -8.75 3.74 5.79
C ASP A 21 -8.00 2.40 5.71
N LEU A 22 -8.11 1.73 4.55
CA LEU A 22 -7.45 0.45 4.31
C LEU A 22 -5.94 0.58 4.19
N SER A 23 -5.46 1.64 3.53
CA SER A 23 -4.04 1.92 3.34
C SER A 23 -3.35 2.14 4.69
N GLY A 24 -3.91 3.00 5.55
CA GLY A 24 -3.37 3.26 6.88
C GLY A 24 -3.29 2.00 7.74
N ALA A 25 -4.37 1.20 7.77
CA ALA A 25 -4.38 -0.06 8.51
C ALA A 25 -3.30 -1.04 8.04
N LYS A 26 -3.09 -1.16 6.72
CA LYS A 26 -2.08 -2.06 6.15
C LYS A 26 -0.65 -1.59 6.39
N ILE A 27 -0.39 -0.29 6.29
CA ILE A 27 0.95 0.26 6.58
C ILE A 27 1.32 -0.06 8.03
N LEU A 28 0.42 0.19 8.99
CA LEU A 28 0.65 -0.13 10.39
C LEU A 28 0.83 -1.63 10.63
N GLU A 29 0.09 -2.49 9.92
CA GLU A 29 0.23 -3.93 10.01
C GLU A 29 1.58 -4.42 9.46
N ILE A 30 2.07 -3.84 8.37
CA ILE A 30 3.40 -4.15 7.81
C ILE A 30 4.49 -3.76 8.82
N GLU A 31 4.48 -2.52 9.32
CA GLU A 31 5.49 -2.04 10.27
C GLU A 31 5.50 -2.85 11.58
N LYS A 32 4.34 -3.34 12.02
CA LYS A 32 4.24 -4.17 13.22
C LYS A 32 4.84 -5.57 13.06
N ASN A 33 4.75 -6.16 11.86
CA ASN A 33 4.99 -7.59 11.65
C ASN A 33 6.22 -7.89 10.80
N LEU A 34 6.75 -6.92 10.05
CA LEU A 34 7.92 -7.11 9.22
C LEU A 34 9.20 -6.94 10.05
N ASP A 35 10.10 -7.91 9.96
CA ASP A 35 11.48 -7.73 10.42
C ASP A 35 12.21 -6.80 9.44
N PRO A 36 12.69 -5.61 9.87
CA PRO A 36 13.40 -4.69 8.98
C PRO A 36 14.66 -5.31 8.34
N ALA A 37 15.26 -6.32 8.97
CA ALA A 37 16.41 -7.03 8.42
C ALA A 37 16.04 -8.02 7.29
N ALA A 38 14.75 -8.37 7.14
CA ALA A 38 14.28 -9.29 6.11
C ALA A 38 14.24 -8.65 4.71
N GLY A 39 14.27 -7.32 4.61
CA GLY A 39 14.22 -6.57 3.34
C GLY A 39 12.83 -6.06 2.96
N ALA A 40 12.70 -5.53 1.74
CA ALA A 40 11.49 -4.82 1.31
C ALA A 40 10.24 -5.73 1.21
N PRO A 41 9.07 -5.32 1.74
CA PRO A 41 7.85 -6.12 1.74
C PRO A 41 7.11 -6.07 0.38
N VAL A 42 7.50 -6.92 -0.58
CA VAL A 42 7.03 -6.79 -1.98
C VAL A 42 5.88 -7.70 -2.38
N TYR A 43 5.64 -8.79 -1.65
CA TYR A 43 4.51 -9.71 -1.90
C TYR A 43 4.09 -10.41 -0.62
N THR A 44 2.96 -11.12 -0.65
CA THR A 44 2.46 -11.87 0.52
C THR A 44 2.59 -13.39 0.33
N VAL A 45 2.92 -14.09 1.41
CA VAL A 45 2.82 -15.55 1.55
C VAL A 45 1.92 -15.82 2.75
N GLN A 46 0.80 -16.51 2.51
CA GLN A 46 -0.20 -16.79 3.54
C GLN A 46 -0.68 -15.51 4.28
N GLY A 47 -0.83 -14.42 3.54
CA GLY A 47 -1.29 -13.13 4.07
C GLY A 47 -0.22 -12.29 4.77
N LYS A 48 1.02 -12.78 4.88
CA LYS A 48 2.14 -12.02 5.47
C LYS A 48 3.06 -11.49 4.39
N TYR A 49 3.40 -10.20 4.45
CA TYR A 49 4.39 -9.64 3.55
C TYR A 49 5.76 -10.27 3.75
N THR A 50 6.46 -10.51 2.65
CA THR A 50 7.80 -11.09 2.63
C THR A 50 8.66 -10.39 1.59
N ALA A 51 9.97 -10.45 1.80
CA ALA A 51 10.93 -9.97 0.84
C ALA A 51 11.20 -10.98 -0.26
N ARG A 52 11.67 -10.46 -1.40
CA ARG A 52 12.30 -11.22 -2.46
C ARG A 52 13.69 -10.62 -2.67
N GLY A 53 14.70 -11.45 -2.94
CA GLY A 53 15.99 -10.91 -3.41
C GLY A 53 15.77 -10.01 -4.63
N TRP A 54 16.76 -9.16 -4.96
CA TRP A 54 16.77 -8.24 -6.12
C TRP A 54 15.66 -7.18 -6.14
N THR A 55 14.89 -7.04 -5.05
CA THR A 55 13.84 -6.02 -4.90
C THR A 55 14.15 -5.00 -3.82
N GLU A 56 15.39 -4.91 -3.38
CA GLU A 56 15.85 -4.02 -2.31
C GLU A 56 15.57 -2.55 -2.65
N TRP A 57 15.66 -2.19 -3.94
CA TRP A 57 15.35 -0.86 -4.45
C TRP A 57 13.90 -0.41 -4.16
N THR A 58 12.99 -1.33 -3.84
CA THR A 58 11.59 -1.04 -3.52
C THR A 58 11.34 -0.67 -2.06
N GLN A 59 12.36 -0.76 -1.19
CA GLN A 59 12.19 -0.44 0.24
C GLN A 59 11.77 1.02 0.46
N GLY A 60 12.17 1.92 -0.44
CA GLY A 60 11.69 3.30 -0.42
C GLY A 60 10.17 3.43 -0.49
N PHE A 61 9.45 2.48 -1.11
CA PHE A 61 7.99 2.50 -1.14
C PHE A 61 7.35 2.17 0.21
N GLN A 62 7.98 1.30 1.02
CA GLN A 62 7.51 1.02 2.39
C GLN A 62 7.40 2.32 3.19
N PHE A 63 8.50 3.08 3.24
CA PHE A 63 8.56 4.34 3.97
C PHE A 63 7.79 5.46 3.27
N GLY A 64 7.89 5.55 1.94
CA GLY A 64 7.21 6.56 1.14
C GLY A 64 5.69 6.47 1.24
N SER A 65 5.13 5.27 1.30
CA SER A 65 3.70 5.08 1.53
C SER A 65 3.26 5.55 2.91
N ALA A 66 4.07 5.34 3.95
CA ALA A 66 3.79 5.87 5.29
C ALA A 66 3.80 7.41 5.29
N LEU A 67 4.81 8.03 4.66
CA LEU A 67 4.93 9.50 4.55
C LEU A 67 3.78 10.13 3.75
N LEU A 68 3.19 9.40 2.80
CA LEU A 68 2.05 9.89 2.03
C LEU A 68 0.73 9.74 2.80
N GLN A 69 0.61 8.69 3.61
CA GLN A 69 -0.59 8.34 4.35
C GLN A 69 -0.79 9.22 5.60
N PHE A 70 0.30 9.53 6.31
CA PHE A 70 0.31 10.15 7.64
C PHE A 70 1.09 11.48 7.60
#